data_AF-A0A2E3Z710-F1
#
_entry.id   AF-A0A2E3Z710-F1
#
_cell.length_a   1.000
_cell.length_b   1.000
_cell.length_c   1.000
_cell.angle_alpha   90.00
_cell.angle_beta   90.00
_cell.angle_gamma   90.00
#
_symmetry.space_group_name_H-M   'P 1'
#
loop_
_entity.id
_entity.type
_entity.pdbx_description
1 polymer ?
#
loop_
_entity_poly.entity_id
_entity_poly.type
_entity_poly.pdbx_seq_one_letter_code
_entity_poly.pdbx_strand_id
1 'polypeptide(L)'
;MTLKTNINPRYLIRLGIVGIMCTGMCLYCIYDGKVAYPAQRERALAYQEFEKENSQLGQLDLFKAWKVYAAERDWDPGVGGTPITPYGVPKKEYQFNQQFGMAAITGLIGMIFLYKLLSNRGCWIEADDKKLRSSEKREVPFDAIEALDKKLWSNKGIAKVLYQNQGKQQKIVLDDCNYERDSTQEILRHVEANIDPAKIVNGKPETLPEEDATQDEGANES
;
A
#
# COMPACT_ATOMS: atom_id res chain seq x y z
N MET A 1 30.06 20.60 6.67
CA MET A 1 28.65 20.63 7.11
C MET A 1 28.09 19.21 7.04
N THR A 2 27.18 18.83 7.95
CA THR A 2 26.55 17.51 7.90
C THR A 2 25.06 17.69 7.65
N LEU A 3 24.58 17.22 6.51
CA LEU A 3 23.18 17.20 6.11
C LEU A 3 22.59 15.82 6.38
N LYS A 4 21.40 15.75 6.96
CA LYS A 4 20.73 14.48 7.23
C LYS A 4 19.26 14.57 6.89
N THR A 5 18.78 13.62 6.09
CA THR A 5 17.36 13.41 5.80
C THR A 5 16.91 12.12 6.45
N ASN A 6 15.72 12.16 7.06
CA ASN A 6 15.06 10.98 7.61
C ASN A 6 13.90 10.59 6.71
N ILE A 7 13.43 9.36 6.88
CA ILE A 7 12.23 8.93 6.19
C ILE A 7 11.02 9.78 6.59
N ASN A 8 10.20 10.15 5.61
CA ASN A 8 9.01 10.96 5.83
C ASN A 8 7.96 10.16 6.63
N PRO A 9 7.51 10.64 7.80
CA PRO A 9 6.48 9.95 8.58
C PRO A 9 5.18 9.75 7.81
N ARG A 10 4.80 10.67 6.92
CA ARG A 10 3.59 10.55 6.10
C ARG A 10 3.69 9.40 5.12
N TYR A 11 4.87 9.14 4.56
CA TYR A 11 5.10 7.98 3.71
C TYR A 11 4.90 6.67 4.50
N LEU A 12 5.48 6.59 5.70
CA LEU A 12 5.29 5.42 6.58
C LEU A 12 3.83 5.22 6.98
N ILE A 13 3.10 6.30 7.29
CA ILE A 13 1.66 6.23 7.61
C ILE A 13 0.88 5.67 6.41
N ARG A 14 1.15 6.12 5.18
CA ARG A 14 0.48 5.59 3.98
C ARG A 14 0.73 4.09 3.81
N LEU A 15 1.97 3.64 3.98
CA LEU A 15 2.30 2.20 3.94
C LEU A 15 1.54 1.42 5.02
N GLY A 16 1.47 1.96 6.24
CA GLY A 16 0.76 1.35 7.36
C GLY A 16 -0.75 1.24 7.14
N ILE A 17 -1.39 2.30 6.64
CA ILE A 17 -2.82 2.30 6.34
C ILE A 17 -3.15 1.23 5.30
N VAL A 18 -2.44 1.22 4.17
CA VAL A 18 -2.67 0.22 3.11
C VAL A 18 -2.42 -1.19 3.64
N GLY A 19 -1.31 -1.40 4.36
CA GLY A 19 -0.97 -2.69 4.97
C GLY A 19 -2.08 -3.21 5.89
N ILE A 20 -2.52 -2.39 6.85
CA ILE A 20 -3.57 -2.75 7.82
C ILE A 20 -4.91 -3.01 7.13
N MET A 21 -5.33 -2.15 6.18
CA MET A 21 -6.60 -2.33 5.48
C MET A 21 -6.63 -3.62 4.66
N CYS A 22 -5.56 -3.92 3.92
CA CYS A 22 -5.47 -5.16 3.14
C CYS A 22 -5.42 -6.40 4.04
N THR A 23 -4.70 -6.35 5.17
CA THR A 23 -4.71 -7.44 6.15
C THR A 23 -6.08 -7.62 6.80
N GLY A 24 -6.76 -6.54 7.15
CA GLY A 24 -8.13 -6.58 7.67
C GLY A 24 -9.10 -7.22 6.67
N MET A 25 -9.01 -6.84 5.39
CA MET A 25 -9.81 -7.45 4.32
C MET A 25 -9.49 -8.93 4.13
N CYS A 26 -8.22 -9.34 4.22
CA CYS A 26 -7.83 -10.74 4.17
C CYS A 26 -8.48 -11.54 5.30
N LEU A 27 -8.41 -11.06 6.54
CA LEU A 27 -9.04 -11.70 7.69
C LEU A 27 -10.56 -11.77 7.54
N TYR A 28 -11.18 -10.70 7.02
CA TYR A 28 -12.60 -10.68 6.72
C TYR A 28 -12.99 -11.72 5.67
N CYS A 29 -12.25 -11.84 4.57
CA CYS A 29 -12.48 -12.86 3.55
C CYS A 29 -12.30 -14.29 4.09
N ILE A 30 -11.31 -14.52 4.97
CA ILE A 30 -11.13 -15.82 5.64
C ILE A 30 -12.34 -16.14 6.52
N TYR A 31 -12.83 -15.15 7.29
CA TYR A 31 -14.03 -15.30 8.09
C TYR A 31 -15.26 -15.61 7.23
N ASP A 32 -15.46 -14.88 6.13
CA ASP A 32 -16.57 -15.13 5.21
C ASP A 32 -16.49 -16.53 4.61
N GLY A 33 -15.31 -16.95 4.14
CA GLY A 33 -15.11 -18.27 3.54
C GLY A 33 -15.28 -19.44 4.52
N LYS A 34 -14.90 -19.27 5.79
CA LYS A 34 -14.93 -20.34 6.80
C LYS A 34 -16.17 -20.37 7.69
N VAL A 35 -16.80 -19.23 7.93
CA VAL A 35 -17.86 -19.10 8.95
C VAL A 35 -19.14 -18.56 8.31
N ALA A 36 -19.09 -17.36 7.72
CA ALA A 36 -20.31 -16.71 7.27
C ALA A 36 -20.98 -17.44 6.10
N TYR A 37 -20.22 -17.82 5.07
CA TYR A 37 -20.76 -18.46 3.87
C TYR A 37 -21.28 -19.88 4.14
N PRO A 38 -20.59 -20.72 4.94
CA PRO A 38 -21.16 -22.02 5.34
C PRO A 38 -22.48 -21.86 6.09
N ALA A 39 -22.54 -20.97 7.09
CA ALA A 39 -23.77 -20.72 7.84
C ALA A 39 -24.89 -20.12 6.96
N GLN A 40 -24.55 -19.29 5.97
CA GLN A 40 -25.52 -18.80 4.98
C GLN A 40 -26.03 -19.93 4.07
N ARG A 41 -25.15 -20.84 3.63
CA ARG A 41 -25.53 -21.97 2.78
C ARG A 41 -26.47 -22.93 3.51
N GLU A 42 -26.18 -23.26 4.76
CA GLU A 42 -27.03 -24.11 5.60
C GLU A 42 -28.44 -23.52 5.73
N ARG A 43 -28.53 -22.24 6.13
CA ARG A 43 -29.81 -21.52 6.25
C ARG A 43 -30.58 -21.47 4.94
N ALA A 44 -29.90 -21.20 3.82
CA ALA A 44 -30.53 -21.16 2.51
C ALA A 44 -31.06 -22.52 2.05
N LEU A 45 -30.33 -23.62 2.34
CA LEU A 45 -30.80 -24.98 2.05
C LEU A 45 -32.01 -25.35 2.91
N ALA A 46 -31.97 -25.05 4.21
CA ALA A 46 -33.08 -25.27 5.11
C ALA A 46 -34.33 -24.47 4.72
N TYR A 47 -34.15 -23.22 4.24
CA TYR A 47 -35.26 -22.43 3.70
C TYR A 47 -35.89 -23.07 2.46
N GLN A 48 -35.06 -23.56 1.52
CA GLN A 48 -35.56 -24.24 0.33
C GLN A 48 -36.31 -25.53 0.64
N GLU A 49 -35.90 -26.26 1.67
CA GLU A 49 -36.60 -27.45 2.14
C GLU A 49 -37.93 -27.06 2.82
N PHE A 50 -37.89 -26.07 3.70
CA PHE A 50 -39.08 -25.53 4.38
C PHE A 50 -40.12 -25.00 3.39
N GLU A 51 -39.70 -24.28 2.34
CA GLU A 51 -40.58 -23.77 1.29
C GLU A 51 -41.24 -24.90 0.50
N LYS A 52 -40.52 -26.00 0.23
CA LYS A 52 -41.10 -27.19 -0.44
C LYS A 52 -42.14 -27.87 0.44
N GLU A 53 -41.84 -28.07 1.71
CA GLU A 53 -42.76 -28.68 2.70
C GLU A 53 -44.01 -27.83 2.96
N ASN A 54 -43.89 -26.51 2.79
CA ASN A 54 -44.95 -25.55 3.05
C ASN A 54 -45.45 -24.85 1.77
N SER A 55 -45.31 -25.49 0.61
CA SER A 55 -45.67 -24.95 -0.71
C SER A 55 -47.14 -24.53 -0.86
N GLN A 56 -48.00 -25.01 0.03
CA GLN A 56 -49.42 -24.66 0.18
C GLN A 56 -49.66 -23.30 0.85
N LEU A 57 -48.68 -22.75 1.56
CA LEU A 57 -48.83 -21.47 2.27
C LEU A 57 -48.66 -20.29 1.31
N GLY A 58 -49.46 -19.24 1.51
CA GLY A 58 -49.22 -17.95 0.88
C GLY A 58 -47.90 -17.36 1.37
N GLN A 59 -47.25 -16.53 0.54
CA GLN A 59 -45.92 -15.96 0.80
C GLN A 59 -45.79 -15.28 2.19
N LEU A 60 -46.83 -14.59 2.64
CA LEU A 60 -46.83 -13.90 3.93
C LEU A 60 -46.90 -14.86 5.12
N ASP A 61 -47.64 -15.96 4.98
CA ASP A 61 -47.77 -16.98 6.03
C ASP A 61 -46.55 -17.90 6.05
N LEU A 62 -45.96 -18.19 4.89
CA LEU A 62 -44.67 -18.87 4.76
C LEU A 62 -43.57 -18.08 5.50
N PHE A 63 -43.52 -16.76 5.32
CA PHE A 63 -42.55 -15.91 6.01
C PHE A 63 -42.72 -15.90 7.53
N LYS A 64 -43.97 -15.86 8.02
CA LYS A 64 -44.25 -15.95 9.46
C LYS A 64 -43.84 -17.31 10.03
N ALA A 65 -44.18 -18.39 9.35
CA ALA A 65 -43.83 -19.74 9.76
C ALA A 65 -42.31 -19.95 9.77
N TRP A 66 -41.61 -19.42 8.75
CA TRP A 66 -40.16 -19.44 8.69
C TRP A 66 -39.51 -18.68 9.86
N LYS A 67 -40.04 -17.50 10.23
CA LYS A 67 -39.50 -16.74 11.38
C LYS A 67 -39.49 -17.55 12.66
N VAL A 68 -40.54 -18.34 12.90
CA VAL A 68 -40.61 -19.22 14.08
C VAL A 68 -39.59 -20.36 13.94
N TYR A 69 -39.57 -21.04 12.80
CA TYR A 69 -38.63 -22.14 12.51
C TYR A 69 -37.15 -21.73 12.63
N ALA A 70 -36.81 -20.52 12.18
CA ALA A 70 -35.47 -19.96 12.27
C ALA A 70 -35.11 -19.55 13.71
N ALA A 71 -36.05 -18.95 14.44
CA ALA A 71 -35.85 -18.58 15.84
C ALA A 71 -35.60 -19.81 16.74
N GLU A 72 -36.25 -20.94 16.46
CA GLU A 72 -35.99 -22.21 17.16
C GLU A 72 -34.56 -22.76 16.96
N ARG A 73 -33.86 -22.31 15.91
CA ARG A 73 -32.49 -22.73 15.56
C ARG A 73 -31.44 -21.67 15.86
N ASP A 74 -31.80 -20.65 16.63
CA ASP A 74 -30.97 -19.46 16.89
C ASP A 74 -30.48 -18.79 15.59
N TRP A 75 -31.24 -18.92 14.51
CA TRP A 75 -30.94 -18.27 13.24
C TRP A 75 -31.63 -16.91 13.19
N ASP A 76 -30.84 -15.86 12.94
CA ASP A 76 -31.41 -14.53 12.73
C ASP A 76 -32.27 -14.53 11.45
N PRO A 77 -33.59 -14.29 11.55
CA PRO A 77 -34.53 -14.31 10.43
C PRO A 77 -34.32 -13.17 9.41
N GLY A 78 -33.41 -12.22 9.68
CA GLY A 78 -33.11 -11.06 8.83
C GLY A 78 -31.66 -10.94 8.34
N VAL A 79 -30.72 -11.77 8.81
CA VAL A 79 -29.32 -11.71 8.34
C VAL A 79 -29.16 -12.50 7.04
N GLY A 80 -29.22 -11.78 5.91
CA GLY A 80 -28.85 -12.29 4.59
C GLY A 80 -29.93 -12.22 3.51
N GLY A 81 -31.09 -11.61 3.79
CA GLY A 81 -32.20 -11.49 2.83
C GLY A 81 -33.07 -10.26 3.06
N THR A 82 -33.81 -9.88 2.02
CA THR A 82 -34.83 -8.82 2.09
C THR A 82 -36.18 -9.44 2.49
N PRO A 83 -37.19 -8.64 2.90
CA PRO A 83 -38.53 -9.16 3.27
C PRO A 83 -39.23 -10.01 2.20
N ILE A 84 -38.75 -10.00 0.96
CA ILE A 84 -39.35 -10.67 -0.21
C ILE A 84 -38.62 -11.99 -0.55
N THR A 85 -37.38 -12.16 -0.07
CA THR A 85 -36.54 -13.36 -0.25
C THR A 85 -35.71 -13.56 1.02
N PRO A 86 -36.25 -14.28 2.02
CA PRO A 86 -35.63 -14.37 3.35
C PRO A 86 -34.19 -14.90 3.29
N TYR A 87 -33.90 -15.81 2.35
CA TYR A 87 -32.56 -16.30 2.05
C TYR A 87 -32.47 -16.56 0.56
N GLY A 88 -31.50 -15.94 -0.12
CA GLY A 88 -31.30 -16.11 -1.55
C GLY A 88 -30.83 -17.52 -1.93
N VAL A 89 -30.32 -17.66 -3.17
CA VAL A 89 -29.73 -18.92 -3.66
C VAL A 89 -28.59 -19.38 -2.75
N PRO A 90 -28.55 -20.66 -2.32
CA PRO A 90 -27.46 -21.21 -1.53
C PRO A 90 -26.11 -20.89 -2.15
N LYS A 91 -25.17 -20.42 -1.32
CA LYS A 91 -23.81 -20.10 -1.77
C LYS A 91 -23.19 -21.36 -2.37
N LYS A 92 -22.66 -21.24 -3.60
CA LYS A 92 -22.01 -22.33 -4.34
C LYS A 92 -20.54 -22.42 -3.97
N GLU A 93 -19.94 -23.60 -4.11
CA GLU A 93 -18.53 -23.88 -3.76
C GLU A 93 -17.52 -22.86 -4.35
N TYR A 94 -17.74 -22.41 -5.58
CA TYR A 94 -16.87 -21.41 -6.20
C TYR A 94 -16.88 -20.06 -5.44
N GLN A 95 -17.98 -19.70 -4.77
CA GLN A 95 -18.09 -18.44 -4.00
C GLN A 95 -17.28 -18.52 -2.71
N PHE A 96 -17.12 -19.70 -2.12
CA PHE A 96 -16.19 -19.94 -1.00
C PHE A 96 -14.75 -19.81 -1.50
N ASN A 97 -14.43 -20.46 -2.62
CA ASN A 97 -13.08 -20.42 -3.21
C ASN A 97 -12.68 -19.00 -3.63
N GLN A 98 -13.63 -18.17 -4.10
CA GLN A 98 -13.38 -16.76 -4.40
C GLN A 98 -12.96 -15.98 -3.15
N GLN A 99 -13.57 -16.23 -1.99
CA GLN A 99 -13.17 -15.57 -0.74
C GLN A 99 -11.74 -15.94 -0.34
N PHE A 100 -11.35 -17.21 -0.47
CA PHE A 100 -9.96 -17.62 -0.22
C PHE A 100 -8.96 -17.05 -1.23
N GLY A 101 -9.34 -16.96 -2.51
CA GLY A 101 -8.53 -16.30 -3.54
C GLY A 101 -8.32 -14.81 -3.22
N MET A 102 -9.38 -14.10 -2.86
CA MET A 102 -9.32 -12.70 -2.45
C MET A 102 -8.49 -12.51 -1.16
N ALA A 103 -8.64 -13.41 -0.19
CA ALA A 103 -7.83 -13.42 1.02
C ALA A 103 -6.34 -13.60 0.70
N ALA A 104 -5.99 -14.51 -0.20
CA ALA A 104 -4.59 -14.71 -0.59
C ALA A 104 -3.99 -13.46 -1.24
N ILE A 105 -4.71 -12.82 -2.17
CA ILE A 105 -4.25 -11.61 -2.86
C ILE A 105 -4.10 -10.45 -1.88
N THR A 106 -5.17 -10.13 -1.14
CA THR A 106 -5.16 -9.03 -0.18
C THR A 106 -4.18 -9.25 0.96
N GLY A 107 -4.03 -10.50 1.42
CA GLY A 107 -3.04 -10.89 2.42
C GLY A 107 -1.61 -10.68 1.94
N LEU A 108 -1.29 -11.06 0.70
CA LEU A 108 0.04 -10.85 0.12
C LEU A 108 0.37 -9.37 -0.03
N ILE A 109 -0.58 -8.56 -0.53
CA ILE A 109 -0.42 -7.11 -0.64
C ILE A 109 -0.21 -6.50 0.75
N GLY A 110 -1.08 -6.83 1.72
CA GLY A 110 -0.95 -6.35 3.09
C GLY A 110 0.41 -6.68 3.70
N MET A 111 0.89 -7.92 3.51
CA MET A 111 2.20 -8.37 3.97
C MET A 111 3.35 -7.57 3.35
N ILE A 112 3.32 -7.30 2.04
CA ILE A 112 4.34 -6.51 1.35
C ILE A 112 4.42 -5.09 1.92
N PHE A 113 3.27 -4.44 2.11
CA PHE A 113 3.22 -3.07 2.63
C PHE A 113 3.63 -2.98 4.11
N LEU A 114 3.21 -3.94 4.94
CA LEU A 114 3.66 -4.03 6.34
C LEU A 114 5.15 -4.34 6.44
N TYR A 115 5.67 -5.22 5.60
CA TYR A 115 7.10 -5.47 5.51
C TYR A 115 7.86 -4.19 5.13
N LYS A 116 7.38 -3.45 4.11
CA LYS A 116 7.97 -2.17 3.72
C LYS A 116 7.93 -1.14 4.84
N LEU A 117 6.81 -1.03 5.56
CA LEU A 117 6.72 -0.16 6.75
C LEU A 117 7.80 -0.53 7.76
N LEU A 118 7.94 -1.81 8.12
CA LEU A 118 8.91 -2.27 9.10
C LEU A 118 10.36 -2.11 8.62
N SER A 119 10.64 -2.44 7.35
CA SER A 119 12.00 -2.35 6.78
C SER A 119 12.47 -0.91 6.64
N ASN A 120 11.55 0.02 6.43
CA ASN A 120 11.87 1.43 6.21
C ASN A 120 11.91 2.25 7.51
N ARG A 121 11.50 1.68 8.66
CA ARG A 121 11.54 2.38 9.94
C ARG A 121 12.98 2.66 10.36
N GLY A 122 13.26 3.93 10.64
CA GLY A 122 14.60 4.38 11.03
C GLY A 122 15.58 4.51 9.86
N CYS A 123 15.10 4.45 8.61
CA CYS A 123 15.94 4.76 7.47
C CYS A 123 16.29 6.25 7.40
N TRP A 124 17.54 6.52 7.07
CA TRP A 124 18.08 7.88 6.92
C TRP A 124 19.19 7.90 5.88
N ILE A 125 19.43 9.08 5.32
CA ILE A 125 20.56 9.37 4.44
C ILE A 125 21.26 10.61 5.01
N GLU A 126 22.58 10.56 5.06
CA GLU A 126 23.43 11.62 5.63
C GLU A 126 24.54 11.94 4.63
N ALA A 127 24.76 13.21 4.35
CA ALA A 127 25.88 13.68 3.56
C ALA A 127 26.78 14.54 4.44
N ASP A 128 28.08 14.28 4.41
CA ASP A 128 29.10 15.15 4.99
C ASP A 128 29.90 15.86 3.88
N ASP A 129 31.02 16.48 4.20
CA ASP A 129 31.84 17.20 3.23
C ASP A 129 32.60 16.30 2.23
N LYS A 130 32.61 14.97 2.43
CA LYS A 130 33.43 14.03 1.64
C LYS A 130 32.66 12.81 1.13
N LYS A 131 31.56 12.44 1.76
CA LYS A 131 30.87 11.17 1.53
C LYS A 131 29.37 11.27 1.79
N LEU A 132 28.66 10.34 1.15
CA LEU A 132 27.26 10.05 1.35
C LEU A 132 27.10 8.72 2.09
N ARG A 133 26.24 8.69 3.12
CA ARG A 133 25.97 7.54 3.98
C ARG A 133 24.48 7.27 4.05
N SER A 134 24.14 5.99 4.23
CA SER A 134 22.76 5.55 4.47
C SER A 134 22.71 4.61 5.67
N SER A 135 21.56 4.59 6.35
CA SER A 135 21.23 3.66 7.44
C SER A 135 21.47 2.18 7.10
N GLU A 136 21.46 1.81 5.82
CA GLU A 136 21.73 0.45 5.34
C GLU A 136 23.23 0.09 5.31
N LYS A 137 24.08 0.78 6.09
CA LYS A 137 25.55 0.62 6.10
C LYS A 137 26.20 0.81 4.72
N ARG A 138 25.53 1.58 3.85
CA ARG A 138 26.11 2.02 2.57
C ARG A 138 26.82 3.34 2.79
N GLU A 139 28.05 3.43 2.31
CA GLU A 139 28.88 4.62 2.37
C GLU A 139 29.60 4.76 1.03
N VAL A 140 29.60 5.96 0.48
CA VAL A 140 30.24 6.28 -0.79
C VAL A 140 30.90 7.66 -0.70
N PRO A 141 32.23 7.73 -0.78
CA PRO A 141 32.96 8.98 -1.02
C PRO A 141 32.51 9.64 -2.33
N PHE A 142 32.46 10.98 -2.38
CA PHE A 142 31.97 11.69 -3.58
C PHE A 142 32.84 11.45 -4.82
N ASP A 143 34.14 11.27 -4.65
CA ASP A 143 35.08 10.91 -5.72
C ASP A 143 34.78 9.54 -6.36
N ALA A 144 34.29 8.59 -5.56
CA ALA A 144 33.91 7.25 -5.97
C ALA A 144 32.52 7.15 -6.63
N ILE A 145 31.76 8.25 -6.70
CA ILE A 145 30.50 8.29 -7.45
C ILE A 145 30.82 8.20 -8.94
N GLU A 146 30.21 7.24 -9.63
CA GLU A 146 30.36 7.06 -11.08
C GLU A 146 29.34 7.87 -11.87
N ALA A 147 28.11 7.94 -11.36
CA ALA A 147 27.05 8.70 -11.99
C ALA A 147 25.96 9.11 -10.99
N LEU A 148 25.40 10.29 -11.20
CA LEU A 148 24.17 10.76 -10.58
C LEU A 148 23.05 10.76 -11.63
N ASP A 149 22.20 9.73 -11.59
CA ASP A 149 21.09 9.58 -12.55
C ASP A 149 19.83 10.30 -12.08
N LYS A 150 19.47 11.36 -12.80
CA LYS A 150 18.32 12.24 -12.52
C LYS A 150 17.12 11.99 -13.42
N LYS A 151 17.07 10.85 -14.14
CA LYS A 151 15.97 10.52 -15.09
C LYS A 151 14.56 10.67 -14.51
N LEU A 152 14.38 10.45 -13.22
CA LEU A 152 13.08 10.52 -12.54
C LEU A 152 12.97 11.71 -11.58
N TRP A 153 13.97 12.59 -11.52
CA TRP A 153 14.01 13.68 -10.55
C TRP A 153 12.93 14.72 -10.83
N SER A 154 12.87 15.27 -12.04
CA SER A 154 11.91 16.33 -12.41
C SER A 154 10.44 15.92 -12.23
N ASN A 155 10.11 14.64 -12.45
CA ASN A 155 8.73 14.15 -12.42
C ASN A 155 8.33 13.49 -11.10
N LYS A 156 9.28 12.86 -10.40
CA LYS A 156 9.00 12.02 -9.21
C LYS A 156 9.87 12.34 -8.00
N GLY A 157 10.85 13.25 -8.13
CA GLY A 157 11.82 13.56 -7.09
C GLY A 157 12.75 12.41 -6.74
N ILE A 158 13.08 11.55 -7.73
CA ILE A 158 13.94 10.37 -7.53
C ILE A 158 15.25 10.51 -8.31
N ALA A 159 16.36 10.54 -7.58
CA ALA A 159 17.73 10.51 -8.12
C ALA A 159 18.47 9.27 -7.60
N LYS A 160 19.37 8.72 -8.42
CA LYS A 160 20.16 7.54 -8.05
C LYS A 160 21.64 7.88 -8.11
N VAL A 161 22.30 7.76 -6.97
CA VAL A 161 23.76 7.83 -6.86
C VAL A 161 24.31 6.45 -7.14
N LEU A 162 24.98 6.27 -8.28
CA LEU A 162 25.58 5.02 -8.72
C LEU A 162 27.08 5.01 -8.38
N TYR A 163 27.54 3.89 -7.82
CA TYR A 163 28.94 3.72 -7.42
C TYR A 163 29.33 2.25 -7.43
N GLN A 164 30.65 1.97 -7.44
CA GLN A 164 31.18 0.62 -7.30
C GLN A 164 31.59 0.36 -5.86
N ASN A 165 31.23 -0.81 -5.34
CA ASN A 165 31.76 -1.31 -4.08
C ASN A 165 32.10 -2.79 -4.23
N GLN A 166 33.36 -3.16 -3.95
CA GLN A 166 33.87 -4.53 -4.10
C GLN A 166 33.58 -5.16 -5.48
N GLY A 167 33.73 -4.37 -6.55
CA GLY A 167 33.49 -4.82 -7.93
C GLY A 167 32.01 -5.06 -8.29
N LYS A 168 31.07 -4.69 -7.41
CA LYS A 168 29.64 -4.71 -7.68
C LYS A 168 29.10 -3.29 -7.75
N GLN A 169 28.30 -3.03 -8.77
CA GLN A 169 27.55 -1.80 -8.88
C GLN A 169 26.51 -1.73 -7.74
N GLN A 170 26.53 -0.63 -7.00
CA GLN A 170 25.60 -0.32 -5.93
C GLN A 170 24.94 1.02 -6.20
N LYS A 171 23.87 1.32 -5.45
CA LYS A 171 23.17 2.59 -5.54
C LYS A 171 22.66 3.09 -4.21
N ILE A 172 22.68 4.41 -4.03
CA ILE A 172 21.91 5.12 -3.00
C ILE A 172 20.81 5.90 -3.73
N VAL A 173 19.57 5.78 -3.27
CA VAL A 173 18.41 6.43 -3.90
C VAL A 173 18.01 7.61 -3.03
N LEU A 174 18.06 8.81 -3.63
CA LEU A 174 17.50 10.04 -3.07
C LEU A 174 16.08 10.15 -3.60
N ASP A 175 15.08 10.11 -2.72
CA ASP A 175 13.66 10.09 -3.07
C ASP A 175 12.91 11.05 -2.13
N ASP A 176 12.48 12.19 -2.66
CA ASP A 176 11.85 13.27 -1.89
C ASP A 176 10.41 12.96 -1.43
N CYS A 177 9.86 11.83 -1.89
CA CYS A 177 8.54 11.34 -1.51
C CYS A 177 8.65 10.32 -0.36
N ASN A 178 9.70 9.49 -0.38
CA ASN A 178 10.00 8.56 0.72
C ASN A 178 10.68 9.27 1.89
N TYR A 179 11.61 10.19 1.62
CA TYR A 179 12.36 10.95 2.62
C TYR A 179 11.79 12.38 2.78
N GLU A 180 12.25 13.12 3.78
CA GLU A 180 11.86 14.53 3.94
C GLU A 180 12.34 15.35 2.73
N ARG A 181 11.41 16.05 2.08
CA ARG A 181 11.63 16.69 0.77
C ARG A 181 12.79 17.67 0.82
N ASP A 182 12.71 18.68 1.69
CA ASP A 182 13.65 19.80 1.70
C ASP A 182 15.08 19.32 1.96
N SER A 183 15.28 18.50 2.99
CA SER A 183 16.60 17.93 3.31
C SER A 183 17.12 16.96 2.24
N THR A 184 16.24 16.32 1.47
CA THR A 184 16.66 15.44 0.36
C THR A 184 17.12 16.26 -0.84
N GLN A 185 16.46 17.38 -1.13
CA GLN A 185 16.91 18.32 -2.15
C GLN A 185 18.22 19.00 -1.76
N GLU A 186 18.40 19.37 -0.49
CA GLU A 186 19.67 19.90 0.02
C GLU A 186 20.81 18.87 -0.15
N ILE A 187 20.57 17.61 0.21
CA ILE A 187 21.56 16.53 0.00
C ILE A 187 21.86 16.35 -1.49
N LEU A 188 20.86 16.43 -2.38
CA LEU A 188 21.11 16.33 -3.82
C LEU A 188 22.01 17.47 -4.30
N ARG A 189 21.69 18.72 -3.96
CA ARG A 189 22.50 19.90 -4.33
C ARG A 189 23.91 19.78 -3.79
N HIS A 190 24.06 19.29 -2.55
CA HIS A 190 25.36 19.06 -1.95
C HIS A 190 26.15 17.97 -2.67
N VAL A 191 25.51 16.89 -3.13
CA VAL A 191 26.17 15.87 -3.97
C VAL A 191 26.59 16.49 -5.30
N GLU A 192 25.72 17.25 -5.97
CA GLU A 192 26.01 17.91 -7.25
C GLU A 192 27.20 18.87 -7.16
N ALA A 193 27.31 19.62 -6.06
CA ALA A 193 28.43 20.54 -5.83
C ALA A 193 29.78 19.84 -5.59
N ASN A 194 29.78 18.57 -5.19
CA ASN A 194 30.98 17.81 -4.82
C ASN A 194 31.38 16.73 -5.85
N ILE A 195 30.68 16.61 -6.97
CA ILE A 195 31.03 15.69 -8.07
C ILE A 195 31.36 16.47 -9.34
N ASP A 196 32.09 15.82 -10.24
CA ASP A 196 32.30 16.35 -11.59
C ASP A 196 30.94 16.49 -12.32
N PRO A 197 30.58 17.67 -12.85
CA PRO A 197 29.34 17.88 -13.60
C PRO A 197 29.12 16.87 -14.74
N ALA A 198 30.20 16.33 -15.33
CA ALA A 198 30.10 15.29 -16.36
C ALA A 198 29.49 13.97 -15.86
N LYS A 199 29.48 13.74 -14.54
CA LYS A 199 28.85 12.57 -13.89
C LYS A 199 27.35 12.74 -13.64
N ILE A 200 26.82 13.96 -13.82
CA ILE A 200 25.37 14.21 -13.73
C ILE A 200 24.73 13.82 -15.05
N VAL A 201 23.88 12.79 -15.03
CA VAL A 201 23.27 12.22 -16.23
C VAL A 201 21.74 12.30 -16.17
N ASN A 202 21.12 12.43 -17.35
CA ASN A 202 19.66 12.50 -17.52
C ASN A 202 18.97 13.63 -16.74
N GLY A 203 19.67 14.73 -16.47
CA GLY A 203 19.12 15.92 -15.84
C GLY A 203 20.16 17.04 -15.76
N LYS A 204 19.71 18.27 -15.52
CA LYS A 204 20.58 19.42 -15.22
C LYS A 204 20.83 19.49 -13.71
N PRO A 205 21.92 20.12 -13.23
CA PRO A 205 22.08 20.46 -11.82
C PRO A 205 20.90 21.31 -11.33
N GLU A 206 20.55 21.19 -10.05
CA GLU A 206 19.51 22.03 -9.45
C GLU A 206 20.02 23.45 -9.25
N THR A 207 19.14 24.42 -9.50
CA THR A 207 19.32 25.85 -9.21
C THR A 207 19.24 26.13 -7.71
N LEU A 208 19.72 27.29 -7.26
CA LEU A 208 19.59 27.69 -5.85
C LEU A 208 18.11 28.02 -5.53
N PRO A 209 17.66 27.85 -4.27
CA PRO A 209 16.24 28.03 -3.92
C PRO A 209 15.69 29.43 -4.25
N GLU A 210 16.56 30.44 -4.29
CA GLU A 210 16.21 31.82 -4.62
C GLU A 210 15.85 32.00 -6.11
N GLU A 211 16.40 31.19 -7.02
CA GLU A 211 16.12 31.27 -8.46
C GLU A 211 14.83 30.53 -8.86
N ASP A 212 14.48 29.46 -8.15
CA ASP A 212 13.24 28.70 -8.40
C ASP A 212 11.98 29.52 -8.02
N ALA A 213 12.05 30.31 -6.93
CA ALA A 213 10.95 31.17 -6.50
C ALA A 213 10.63 32.26 -7.54
N THR A 214 11.65 32.80 -8.23
CA THR A 214 11.47 33.80 -9.29
C THR A 214 10.90 33.24 -10.60
N GLN A 215 11.01 31.93 -10.85
CA GLN A 215 10.48 31.32 -12.08
C GLN A 215 8.99 30.96 -11.96
N ASP A 216 8.51 30.57 -10.78
CA ASP A 216 7.09 30.29 -10.54
C ASP A 216 6.22 31.56 -10.51
N GLU A 217 6.78 32.72 -10.09
CA GLU A 217 6.05 34.00 -10.15
C GLU A 217 5.88 34.52 -11.59
N GLY A 218 6.86 34.30 -12.47
CA GLY A 218 6.80 34.74 -13.88
C GLY A 218 5.89 33.88 -14.78
N ALA A 219 5.60 32.63 -14.39
CA ALA A 219 4.74 31.72 -15.16
C ALA A 219 3.24 31.91 -14.91
N ASN A 220 2.86 32.68 -13.89
CA ASN A 220 1.46 32.91 -13.51
C ASN A 220 0.90 34.25 -14.01
N GLU A 221 1.70 35.02 -14.77
CA GLU A 221 1.31 36.30 -15.39
C GLU A 221 1.26 36.25 -16.94
N SER A 222 1.29 35.05 -17.55
CA SER A 222 1.24 34.88 -19.02
C SER A 222 -0.10 34.35 -19.54
#